data_AF-A0A7K1JM23-F1
#
_entry.id   AF-A0A7K1JM23-F1
#
_cell.length_a   1.000
_cell.length_b   1.000
_cell.length_c   1.000
_cell.angle_alpha   90.00
_cell.angle_beta   90.00
_cell.angle_gamma   90.00
#
_symmetry.space_group_name_H-M   'P 1'
#
loop_
_entity.id
_entity.type
_entity.pdbx_description
1 polymer ?
#
loop_
_entity_poly.entity_id
_entity_poly.type
_entity_poly.pdbx_seq_one_letter_code
_entity_poly.pdbx_strand_id
1 'polypeptide(L)'
;MMRACPADFARLAGYLGFPCDDDSWFKLRNPLALANWTMPVVELLMLVGAVLALGYALRRVRRDPTGIAVWLASVAYAVVAELPRHPPDYFDNSRLGVMLVHNVFSVDFVDGRLPLYIVALYPATITLAYDIVRATGVFERRGAAIGALCVGFVHGCVYGVFDHLGPQLRWWVWNTTNPLNHPTLGCVPVPSWVSLAVVGPAAIAFLVQVLIGRRVTAGTQVSLLSLAWRVPLISVLAPVIMGLVALPTLLSARHSATQYAVLGVLVAVFTLVAVPVLVQDWRITRRIGTQYPSPYVRVFGVLYLLTFTVLWMAALPDFAAAIDGVTGAGTPTGNLPCAAVCFVIAGYCIAGVASLRPRTASEPQEALA
;
A
#
# COMPACT_ATOMS: atom_id res chain seq x y z
N MET A 1 -36.74 0.62 7.30
CA MET A 1 -36.59 1.73 6.34
C MET A 1 -35.50 1.28 5.39
N MET A 2 -35.84 0.85 4.18
CA MET A 2 -34.84 0.39 3.20
C MET A 2 -33.95 1.58 2.85
N ARG A 3 -32.65 1.42 3.09
CA ARG A 3 -31.65 2.44 2.80
C ARG A 3 -31.57 2.66 1.29
N ALA A 4 -31.59 3.92 0.86
CA ALA A 4 -31.50 4.23 -0.56
C ALA A 4 -30.07 4.01 -1.05
N CYS A 5 -29.86 3.03 -1.92
CA CYS A 5 -28.57 2.82 -2.56
C CYS A 5 -28.16 4.05 -3.40
N PRO A 6 -26.98 4.67 -3.16
CA PRO A 6 -26.49 5.74 -4.01
C PRO A 6 -26.39 5.29 -5.48
N ALA A 7 -26.86 6.10 -6.43
CA ALA A 7 -26.97 5.71 -7.84
C ALA A 7 -25.63 5.27 -8.46
N ASP A 8 -24.53 5.97 -8.11
CA ASP A 8 -23.19 5.58 -8.55
C ASP A 8 -22.75 4.22 -7.99
N PHE A 9 -23.08 3.94 -6.72
CA PHE A 9 -22.79 2.63 -6.13
C PHE A 9 -23.62 1.54 -6.83
N ALA A 10 -24.92 1.73 -7.02
CA ALA A 10 -25.81 0.77 -7.70
C ALA A 10 -25.27 0.39 -9.09
N ARG A 11 -24.84 1.40 -9.88
CA ARG A 11 -24.26 1.20 -11.21
C ARG A 11 -22.98 0.36 -11.16
N LEU A 12 -22.07 0.68 -10.23
CA LEU A 12 -20.78 0.01 -10.12
C LEU A 12 -20.91 -1.41 -9.53
N ALA A 13 -21.78 -1.60 -8.55
CA ALA A 13 -22.11 -2.92 -8.00
C ALA A 13 -22.78 -3.82 -9.05
N GLY A 14 -23.70 -3.26 -9.86
CA GLY A 14 -24.31 -3.94 -10.99
C GLY A 14 -23.29 -4.39 -12.03
N TYR A 15 -22.29 -3.56 -12.33
CA TYR A 15 -21.16 -3.92 -13.19
C TYR A 15 -20.32 -5.08 -12.63
N LEU A 16 -20.12 -5.11 -11.31
CA LEU A 16 -19.40 -6.20 -10.63
C LEU A 16 -20.26 -7.46 -10.40
N GLY A 17 -21.58 -7.35 -10.55
CA GLY A 17 -22.51 -8.48 -10.51
C GLY A 17 -23.05 -8.81 -9.12
N PHE A 18 -23.16 -7.84 -8.21
CA PHE A 18 -23.75 -8.05 -6.88
C PHE A 18 -24.78 -6.96 -6.52
N PRO A 19 -25.79 -7.28 -5.68
CA PRO A 19 -26.86 -6.35 -5.35
C PRO A 19 -26.40 -5.26 -4.38
N CYS A 20 -27.08 -4.11 -4.39
CA CYS A 20 -26.78 -3.01 -3.46
C CYS A 20 -27.50 -3.14 -2.10
N ASP A 21 -28.62 -3.85 -2.05
CA ASP A 21 -29.56 -3.81 -0.93
C ASP A 21 -29.18 -4.82 0.16
N ASP A 22 -27.99 -4.68 0.75
CA ASP A 22 -27.46 -5.69 1.67
C ASP A 22 -26.94 -5.07 2.99
N ASP A 23 -27.86 -5.00 3.96
CA ASP A 23 -27.71 -4.38 5.29
C ASP A 23 -27.02 -5.31 6.32
N SER A 24 -25.78 -5.70 6.07
CA SER A 24 -24.99 -6.45 7.08
C SER A 24 -23.60 -5.87 7.28
N TRP A 25 -23.25 -5.63 8.55
CA TRP A 25 -21.93 -5.16 8.95
C TRP A 25 -20.81 -6.18 8.66
N PHE A 26 -21.14 -7.47 8.55
CA PHE A 26 -20.17 -8.55 8.36
C PHE A 26 -20.76 -9.66 7.48
N LYS A 27 -19.98 -10.13 6.50
CA LYS A 27 -20.37 -11.21 5.60
C LYS A 27 -19.27 -12.23 5.42
N LEU A 28 -19.67 -13.50 5.40
CA LEU A 28 -18.83 -14.64 5.08
C LEU A 28 -19.33 -15.29 3.80
N ARG A 29 -18.43 -15.49 2.85
CA ARG A 29 -18.68 -16.20 1.60
C ARG A 29 -17.69 -17.34 1.44
N ASN A 30 -18.09 -18.35 0.67
CA ASN A 30 -17.20 -19.43 0.31
C ASN A 30 -16.14 -18.90 -0.68
N PRO A 31 -14.84 -18.95 -0.37
CA PRO A 31 -13.77 -18.49 -1.25
C PRO A 31 -13.76 -19.17 -2.63
N LEU A 32 -14.25 -20.42 -2.70
CA LEU A 32 -14.30 -21.21 -3.94
C LEU A 32 -15.48 -20.84 -4.85
N ALA A 33 -16.41 -20.01 -4.35
CA ALA A 33 -17.59 -19.56 -5.09
C ALA A 33 -17.52 -18.07 -5.47
N LEU A 34 -16.35 -17.43 -5.30
CA LEU A 34 -16.16 -16.03 -5.70
C LEU A 34 -16.21 -15.88 -7.23
N ALA A 35 -16.58 -14.70 -7.70
CA ALA A 35 -16.87 -14.42 -9.12
C ALA A 35 -15.68 -14.64 -10.05
N ASN A 36 -14.46 -14.60 -9.53
CA ASN A 36 -13.24 -14.86 -10.29
C ASN A 36 -12.24 -15.64 -9.43
N TRP A 37 -11.60 -16.66 -9.99
CA TRP A 37 -10.63 -17.52 -9.30
C TRP A 37 -9.43 -16.75 -8.74
N THR A 38 -9.12 -15.59 -9.28
CA THR A 38 -8.02 -14.72 -8.82
C THR A 38 -8.34 -14.02 -7.49
N MET A 39 -9.62 -13.86 -7.14
CA MET A 39 -10.07 -13.22 -5.90
C MET A 39 -9.60 -13.96 -4.64
N PRO A 40 -9.86 -15.27 -4.46
CA PRO A 40 -9.35 -15.98 -3.29
C PRO A 40 -7.81 -16.04 -3.25
N VAL A 41 -7.14 -15.99 -4.41
CA VAL A 41 -5.67 -15.98 -4.50
C VAL A 41 -5.09 -14.68 -3.95
N VAL A 42 -5.60 -13.52 -4.40
CA VAL A 42 -5.13 -12.22 -3.90
C VAL A 42 -5.53 -11.99 -2.45
N GLU A 43 -6.71 -12.46 -2.05
CA GLU A 43 -7.16 -12.41 -0.65
C GLU A 43 -6.22 -13.17 0.27
N LEU A 44 -5.92 -14.43 -0.08
CA LEU A 44 -4.99 -15.25 0.69
C LEU A 44 -3.58 -14.63 0.74
N LEU A 45 -3.08 -14.10 -0.37
CA LEU A 45 -1.77 -13.45 -0.42
C LEU A 45 -1.68 -12.30 0.60
N MET A 46 -2.65 -11.39 0.61
CA MET A 46 -2.63 -10.23 1.50
C MET A 46 -2.77 -10.63 2.97
N LEU A 47 -3.64 -11.61 3.27
CA LEU A 47 -3.79 -12.16 4.62
C LEU A 47 -2.49 -12.82 5.11
N VAL A 48 -1.86 -13.66 4.30
CA VAL A 48 -0.57 -14.29 4.61
C VAL A 48 0.50 -13.22 4.85
N GLY A 49 0.56 -12.19 4.01
CA GLY A 49 1.47 -11.06 4.19
C GLY A 49 1.28 -10.35 5.53
N ALA A 50 0.04 -9.99 5.85
CA ALA A 50 -0.29 -9.30 7.09
C ALA A 50 0.02 -10.14 8.33
N VAL A 51 -0.28 -11.44 8.31
CA VAL A 51 0.01 -12.38 9.41
C VAL A 51 1.51 -12.61 9.57
N LEU A 52 2.24 -12.79 8.47
CA LEU A 52 3.70 -12.93 8.51
C LEU A 52 4.34 -11.66 9.07
N ALA A 53 3.94 -10.48 8.58
CA ALA A 53 4.41 -9.19 9.08
C ALA A 53 4.20 -9.05 10.60
N LEU A 54 3.01 -9.41 11.09
CA LEU A 54 2.69 -9.41 12.51
C LEU A 54 3.58 -10.40 13.29
N GLY A 55 3.71 -11.63 12.81
CA GLY A 55 4.53 -12.66 13.45
C GLY A 55 6.00 -12.25 13.58
N TYR A 56 6.57 -11.62 12.54
CA TYR A 56 7.93 -11.07 12.60
C TYR A 56 8.05 -9.86 13.53
N ALA A 57 7.05 -8.97 13.53
CA ALA A 57 7.00 -7.81 14.43
C ALA A 57 6.93 -8.23 15.90
N LEU A 58 6.07 -9.20 16.24
CA LEU A 58 5.90 -9.70 17.61
C LEU A 58 7.17 -10.37 18.15
N ARG A 59 7.92 -11.10 17.31
CA ARG A 59 9.21 -11.69 17.72
C ARG A 59 10.26 -10.65 18.08
N ARG A 60 10.20 -9.45 17.50
CA ARG A 60 11.17 -8.36 17.74
C ARG A 60 10.70 -7.30 18.73
N VAL A 61 9.41 -7.28 19.10
CA VAL A 61 8.79 -6.15 19.82
C VAL A 61 9.51 -5.72 21.11
N ARG A 62 10.07 -6.66 21.87
CA ARG A 62 10.79 -6.36 23.13
C ARG A 62 12.11 -5.63 22.89
N ARG A 63 12.77 -5.88 21.77
CA ARG A 63 14.05 -5.24 21.38
C ARG A 63 13.83 -4.03 20.49
N ASP A 64 12.83 -4.14 19.62
CA ASP A 64 12.52 -3.17 18.59
C ASP A 64 11.01 -3.17 18.28
N PRO A 65 10.23 -2.25 18.88
CA PRO A 65 8.80 -2.16 18.65
C PRO A 65 8.43 -1.44 17.36
N THR A 66 9.40 -1.03 16.54
CA THR A 66 9.11 -0.26 15.33
C THR A 66 8.28 -1.07 14.33
N GLY A 67 8.52 -2.38 14.23
CA GLY A 67 7.74 -3.26 13.37
C GLY A 67 6.26 -3.35 13.76
N ILE A 68 5.97 -3.52 15.04
CA ILE A 68 4.57 -3.61 15.49
C ILE A 68 3.85 -2.26 15.34
N ALA A 69 4.58 -1.16 15.52
CA ALA A 69 4.05 0.17 15.30
C ALA A 69 3.67 0.42 13.83
N VAL A 70 4.51 0.02 12.87
CA VAL A 70 4.16 0.08 11.43
C VAL A 70 2.93 -0.75 11.15
N TRP A 71 2.88 -1.99 11.64
CA TRP A 71 1.75 -2.89 11.41
C TRP A 71 0.43 -2.31 11.94
N LEU A 72 0.40 -1.91 13.21
CA LEU A 72 -0.80 -1.36 13.84
C LEU A 72 -1.22 -0.03 13.21
N ALA A 73 -0.26 0.86 12.93
CA ALA A 73 -0.53 2.13 12.27
C ALA A 73 -1.08 1.92 10.85
N SER A 74 -0.63 0.88 10.14
CA SER A 74 -1.12 0.56 8.79
C SER A 74 -2.56 0.04 8.82
N VAL A 75 -2.91 -0.81 9.79
CA VAL A 75 -4.30 -1.29 9.97
C VAL A 75 -5.22 -0.13 10.33
N ALA A 76 -4.83 0.70 11.30
CA ALA A 76 -5.64 1.85 11.70
C ALA A 76 -5.75 2.89 10.58
N TYR A 77 -4.67 3.12 9.83
CA TYR A 77 -4.69 3.97 8.64
C TYR A 77 -5.63 3.42 7.55
N ALA A 78 -5.65 2.11 7.31
CA ALA A 78 -6.60 1.49 6.38
C ALA A 78 -8.05 1.79 6.79
N VAL A 79 -8.40 1.63 8.07
CA VAL A 79 -9.74 1.94 8.57
C VAL A 79 -10.07 3.43 8.36
N VAL A 80 -9.15 4.33 8.70
CA VAL A 80 -9.37 5.78 8.57
C VAL A 80 -9.43 6.22 7.10
N ALA A 81 -8.68 5.58 6.20
CA ALA A 81 -8.63 5.93 4.78
C ALA A 81 -9.78 5.32 3.97
N GLU A 82 -10.21 4.09 4.29
CA GLU A 82 -11.24 3.37 3.52
C GLU A 82 -12.66 3.66 4.01
N LEU A 83 -12.88 3.82 5.32
CA LEU A 83 -14.23 4.05 5.84
C LEU A 83 -14.89 5.32 5.26
N PRO A 84 -14.18 6.45 5.07
CA PRO A 84 -14.75 7.62 4.40
C PRO A 84 -15.04 7.43 2.91
N ARG A 85 -14.41 6.45 2.23
CA ARG A 85 -14.68 6.13 0.82
C ARG A 85 -15.89 5.22 0.64
N HIS A 86 -16.25 4.51 1.69
CA HIS A 86 -17.45 3.70 1.78
C HIS A 86 -18.39 4.29 2.81
N PRO A 87 -18.83 5.56 2.64
CA PRO A 87 -19.62 6.25 3.64
C PRO A 87 -20.84 5.39 3.99
N PRO A 88 -21.04 5.00 5.26
CA PRO A 88 -22.37 4.63 5.70
C PRO A 88 -23.27 5.87 5.57
N ASP A 89 -24.58 5.69 5.44
CA ASP A 89 -25.55 6.76 5.15
C ASP A 89 -25.49 7.97 6.12
N TYR A 90 -24.84 7.84 7.27
CA TYR A 90 -24.50 8.98 8.14
C TYR A 90 -23.59 10.04 7.48
N PHE A 91 -22.91 9.68 6.38
CA PHE A 91 -22.01 10.52 5.60
C PHE A 91 -22.46 10.67 4.14
N ASP A 92 -23.75 10.49 3.85
CA ASP A 92 -24.37 10.55 2.50
C ASP A 92 -24.14 11.89 1.77
N ASN A 93 -23.72 12.93 2.50
CA ASN A 93 -23.29 14.24 1.96
C ASN A 93 -21.76 14.45 1.99
N SER A 94 -20.96 13.39 2.04
CA SER A 94 -19.51 13.52 2.00
C SER A 94 -19.10 14.13 0.64
N ARG A 95 -18.28 15.19 0.68
CA ARG A 95 -17.79 15.88 -0.53
C ARG A 95 -16.94 14.99 -1.46
N LEU A 96 -16.65 13.75 -1.06
CA LEU A 96 -15.82 12.80 -1.79
C LEU A 96 -16.61 12.00 -2.84
N GLY A 97 -17.90 11.72 -2.58
CA GLY A 97 -18.72 10.82 -3.40
C GLY A 97 -18.17 9.38 -3.45
N VAL A 98 -18.84 8.52 -4.23
CA VAL A 98 -18.35 7.13 -4.46
C VAL A 98 -17.11 7.21 -5.35
N MET A 99 -15.94 6.85 -4.81
CA MET A 99 -14.68 6.83 -5.58
C MET A 99 -14.45 5.49 -6.28
N LEU A 100 -14.80 4.40 -5.63
CA LEU A 100 -14.64 3.04 -6.15
C LEU A 100 -15.64 2.11 -5.47
N VAL A 101 -15.85 0.94 -6.06
CA VAL A 101 -16.56 -0.16 -5.43
C VAL A 101 -15.70 -1.41 -5.54
N HIS A 102 -15.41 -2.04 -4.40
CA HIS A 102 -14.78 -3.36 -4.38
C HIS A 102 -15.79 -4.44 -4.75
N ASN A 103 -15.30 -5.51 -5.38
CA ASN A 103 -16.08 -6.73 -5.50
C ASN A 103 -16.18 -7.41 -4.12
N VAL A 104 -17.07 -8.38 -4.00
CA VAL A 104 -17.34 -9.07 -2.74
C VAL A 104 -16.41 -10.26 -2.55
N PHE A 105 -15.64 -10.26 -1.46
CA PHE A 105 -14.67 -11.31 -1.14
C PHE A 105 -15.22 -12.28 -0.08
N SER A 106 -14.36 -13.19 0.40
CA SER A 106 -14.75 -14.19 1.39
C SER A 106 -15.15 -13.55 2.71
N VAL A 107 -14.45 -12.48 3.11
CA VAL A 107 -14.77 -11.71 4.31
C VAL A 107 -14.91 -10.24 3.95
N ASP A 108 -16.12 -9.69 4.12
CA ASP A 108 -16.38 -8.26 3.91
C ASP A 108 -17.01 -7.62 5.16
N PHE A 109 -16.72 -6.34 5.34
CA PHE A 109 -17.31 -5.49 6.36
C PHE A 109 -18.14 -4.35 5.72
N VAL A 110 -18.92 -3.65 6.56
CA VAL A 110 -19.63 -2.40 6.20
C VAL A 110 -20.49 -2.61 4.95
N ASP A 111 -21.54 -3.42 5.08
CA ASP A 111 -22.52 -3.68 4.01
C ASP A 111 -21.91 -4.35 2.77
N GLY A 112 -20.76 -5.02 2.93
CA GLY A 112 -20.04 -5.66 1.83
C GLY A 112 -19.13 -4.71 1.04
N ARG A 113 -18.81 -3.53 1.60
CA ARG A 113 -18.06 -2.48 0.91
C ARG A 113 -16.57 -2.44 1.25
N LEU A 114 -16.18 -3.02 2.39
CA LEU A 114 -14.79 -3.09 2.84
C LEU A 114 -14.31 -4.54 2.98
N PRO A 115 -13.69 -5.11 1.93
CA PRO A 115 -13.12 -6.44 2.01
C PRO A 115 -11.97 -6.55 3.00
N LEU A 116 -11.87 -7.67 3.71
CA LEU A 116 -10.78 -7.93 4.65
C LEU A 116 -9.41 -7.92 3.97
N TYR A 117 -9.32 -8.38 2.72
CA TYR A 117 -8.04 -8.36 1.99
C TYR A 117 -7.52 -6.94 1.77
N ILE A 118 -8.40 -5.94 1.61
CA ILE A 118 -8.00 -4.54 1.53
C ILE A 118 -7.45 -4.09 2.87
N VAL A 119 -8.11 -4.41 3.99
CA VAL A 119 -7.56 -4.11 5.32
C VAL A 119 -6.20 -4.77 5.55
N ALA A 120 -6.00 -5.99 5.04
CA ALA A 120 -4.75 -6.74 5.14
C ALA A 120 -3.65 -6.26 4.17
N LEU A 121 -4.03 -5.69 3.02
CA LEU A 121 -3.10 -5.15 2.01
C LEU A 121 -2.16 -4.12 2.66
N TYR A 122 -2.71 -3.18 3.43
CA TYR A 122 -1.95 -2.10 4.07
C TYR A 122 -0.81 -2.60 4.97
N PRO A 123 -1.07 -3.37 6.05
CA PRO A 123 0.02 -3.87 6.88
C PRO A 123 0.95 -4.83 6.13
N ALA A 124 0.49 -5.55 5.10
CA ALA A 124 1.34 -6.41 4.30
C ALA A 124 2.34 -5.59 3.46
N THR A 125 1.86 -4.67 2.62
CA THR A 125 2.70 -3.95 1.65
C THR A 125 3.44 -2.77 2.28
N ILE A 126 2.86 -2.06 3.25
CA ILE A 126 3.54 -0.95 3.95
C ILE A 126 4.68 -1.50 4.80
N THR A 127 4.47 -2.62 5.51
CA THR A 127 5.57 -3.29 6.23
C THR A 127 6.63 -3.79 5.25
N LEU A 128 6.25 -4.31 4.08
CA LEU A 128 7.20 -4.79 3.07
C LEU A 128 8.09 -3.65 2.60
N ALA A 129 7.50 -2.52 2.19
CA ALA A 129 8.23 -1.34 1.75
C ALA A 129 9.11 -0.76 2.88
N TYR A 130 8.57 -0.67 4.09
CA TYR A 130 9.29 -0.16 5.25
C TYR A 130 10.52 -1.02 5.60
N ASP A 131 10.35 -2.34 5.69
CA ASP A 131 11.45 -3.26 6.02
C ASP A 131 12.47 -3.35 4.87
N ILE A 132 12.07 -3.15 3.60
CA ILE A 132 13.02 -3.01 2.48
C ILE A 132 13.96 -1.82 2.74
N VAL A 133 13.39 -0.63 2.96
CA VAL A 133 14.17 0.60 3.17
C VAL A 133 15.02 0.49 4.42
N ARG A 134 14.46 -0.05 5.51
CA ARG A 134 15.18 -0.23 6.76
C ARG A 134 16.32 -1.22 6.64
N ALA A 135 16.14 -2.35 5.95
CA ALA A 135 17.20 -3.32 5.73
C ALA A 135 18.37 -2.72 4.95
N THR A 136 18.11 -1.76 4.06
CA THR A 136 19.17 -1.04 3.34
C THR A 136 19.92 -0.04 4.21
N GLY A 137 19.48 0.31 5.43
CA GLY A 137 20.18 1.24 6.34
C GLY A 137 19.96 2.74 6.09
N VAL A 138 18.95 3.09 5.28
CA VAL A 138 18.68 4.48 4.88
C VAL A 138 18.25 5.34 6.06
N PHE A 139 17.45 4.80 6.98
CA PHE A 139 16.97 5.57 8.14
C PHE A 139 18.12 6.00 9.06
N GLU A 140 19.13 5.15 9.22
CA GLU A 140 20.29 5.41 10.06
C GLU A 140 21.21 6.45 9.42
N ARG A 141 21.41 6.39 8.10
CA ARG A 141 22.37 7.26 7.40
C ARG A 141 21.78 8.57 6.89
N ARG A 142 20.50 8.61 6.55
CA ARG A 142 19.84 9.76 5.90
C ARG A 142 18.64 10.29 6.66
N GLY A 143 18.29 9.65 7.76
CA GLY A 143 17.22 10.10 8.65
C GLY A 143 15.80 9.78 8.16
N ALA A 144 14.84 10.17 9.00
CA ALA A 144 13.43 9.81 8.85
C ALA A 144 12.79 10.33 7.55
N ALA A 145 13.10 11.57 7.13
CA ALA A 145 12.46 12.19 5.96
C ALA A 145 12.86 11.49 4.64
N ILE A 146 14.16 11.31 4.41
CA ILE A 146 14.65 10.62 3.21
C ILE A 146 14.23 9.14 3.20
N GLY A 147 14.30 8.47 4.36
CA GLY A 147 13.81 7.10 4.47
C GLY A 147 12.31 6.99 4.19
N ALA A 148 11.50 7.94 4.65
CA ALA A 148 10.07 7.98 4.36
C ALA A 148 9.77 8.16 2.87
N LEU A 149 10.48 9.05 2.18
CA LEU A 149 10.38 9.19 0.72
C LEU A 149 10.72 7.87 0.01
N CYS A 150 11.77 7.17 0.47
CA CYS A 150 12.11 5.85 -0.06
C CYS A 150 10.99 4.83 0.19
N VAL A 151 10.34 4.84 1.35
CA VAL A 151 9.24 3.92 1.66
C VAL A 151 8.04 4.19 0.76
N GLY A 152 7.67 5.46 0.59
CA GLY A 152 6.58 5.84 -0.33
C GLY A 152 6.86 5.40 -1.76
N PHE A 153 8.08 5.60 -2.25
CA PHE A 153 8.48 5.17 -3.59
C PHE A 153 8.42 3.63 -3.76
N VAL A 154 9.00 2.87 -2.82
CA VAL A 154 8.98 1.40 -2.87
C VAL A 154 7.55 0.87 -2.76
N HIS A 155 6.75 1.41 -1.84
CA HIS A 155 5.34 1.03 -1.71
C HIS A 155 4.56 1.35 -2.98
N GLY A 156 4.78 2.54 -3.58
CA GLY A 156 4.17 2.94 -4.84
C GLY A 156 4.44 1.93 -5.96
N CYS A 157 5.67 1.40 -6.05
CA CYS A 157 6.03 0.36 -7.01
C CYS A 157 5.37 -0.98 -6.68
N VAL A 158 5.39 -1.43 -5.42
CA VAL A 158 4.72 -2.67 -5.01
C VAL A 158 3.22 -2.58 -5.34
N TYR A 159 2.57 -1.50 -4.91
CA TYR A 159 1.15 -1.26 -5.13
C TYR A 159 0.79 -1.10 -6.61
N GLY A 160 1.63 -0.45 -7.42
CA GLY A 160 1.40 -0.28 -8.86
C GLY A 160 1.27 -1.60 -9.63
N VAL A 161 1.94 -2.67 -9.18
CA VAL A 161 1.77 -4.02 -9.74
C VAL A 161 0.36 -4.57 -9.53
N PHE A 162 -0.23 -4.29 -8.37
CA PHE A 162 -1.56 -4.71 -7.97
C PHE A 162 -2.65 -3.83 -8.59
N ASP A 163 -2.47 -2.50 -8.53
CA ASP A 163 -3.49 -1.51 -8.89
C ASP A 163 -3.77 -1.46 -10.40
N HIS A 164 -2.74 -1.67 -11.23
CA HIS A 164 -2.89 -1.77 -12.68
C HIS A 164 -3.51 -3.09 -13.17
N LEU A 165 -3.71 -4.07 -12.29
CA LEU A 165 -4.29 -5.37 -12.63
C LEU A 165 -5.72 -5.53 -12.12
N GLY A 166 -6.00 -5.06 -10.90
CA GLY A 166 -7.25 -5.34 -10.21
C GLY A 166 -8.54 -4.97 -10.96
N PRO A 167 -8.64 -3.79 -11.61
CA PRO A 167 -9.83 -3.44 -12.37
C PRO A 167 -10.11 -4.38 -13.56
N GLN A 168 -9.06 -4.83 -14.24
CA GLN A 168 -9.18 -5.78 -15.35
C GLN A 168 -9.74 -7.13 -14.88
N LEU A 169 -9.32 -7.58 -13.70
CA LEU A 169 -9.79 -8.83 -13.06
C LEU A 169 -11.06 -8.66 -12.21
N ARG A 170 -11.68 -7.47 -12.24
CA ARG A 170 -12.89 -7.12 -11.48
C ARG A 170 -12.75 -7.34 -9.96
N TRP A 171 -11.58 -7.08 -9.39
CA TRP A 171 -11.43 -7.02 -7.93
C TRP A 171 -12.08 -5.77 -7.35
N TRP A 172 -12.08 -4.68 -8.11
CA TRP A 172 -12.85 -3.47 -7.86
C TRP A 172 -13.08 -2.73 -9.19
N VAL A 173 -13.86 -1.66 -9.13
CA VAL A 173 -14.06 -0.74 -10.24
C VAL A 173 -13.94 0.71 -9.77
N TRP A 174 -13.23 1.53 -10.53
CA TRP A 174 -13.10 2.96 -10.28
C TRP A 174 -14.34 3.71 -10.80
N ASN A 175 -14.81 4.70 -10.05
CA ASN A 175 -15.88 5.57 -10.52
C ASN A 175 -15.32 6.63 -11.49
N THR A 176 -15.41 6.38 -12.79
CA THR A 176 -14.88 7.29 -13.82
C THR A 176 -15.65 8.61 -13.94
N THR A 177 -16.84 8.74 -13.33
CA THR A 177 -17.57 10.02 -13.30
C THR A 177 -17.10 10.93 -12.17
N ASN A 178 -16.36 10.40 -11.18
CA ASN A 178 -15.87 11.17 -10.05
C ASN A 178 -14.63 12.00 -10.46
N PRO A 179 -14.64 13.34 -10.36
CA PRO A 179 -13.52 14.18 -10.77
C PRO A 179 -12.24 13.91 -9.96
N LEU A 180 -12.34 13.38 -8.74
CA LEU A 180 -11.18 13.02 -7.92
C LEU A 180 -10.41 11.80 -8.45
N ASN A 181 -11.02 11.02 -9.34
CA ASN A 181 -10.38 9.88 -10.00
C ASN A 181 -9.63 10.28 -11.28
N HIS A 182 -9.64 11.55 -11.65
CA HIS A 182 -8.91 12.06 -12.80
C HIS A 182 -7.70 12.88 -12.36
N PRO A 183 -6.60 12.85 -13.13
CA PRO A 183 -6.38 12.04 -14.32
C PRO A 183 -6.10 10.56 -14.04
N THR A 184 -6.18 9.71 -15.07
CA THR A 184 -5.85 8.28 -15.00
C THR A 184 -4.61 7.90 -15.80
N LEU A 185 -3.97 6.80 -15.42
CA LEU A 185 -2.95 6.10 -16.20
C LEU A 185 -3.48 4.69 -16.54
N GLY A 186 -4.00 4.53 -17.76
CA GLY A 186 -4.90 3.41 -18.07
C GLY A 186 -6.17 3.53 -17.21
N CYS A 187 -6.59 2.43 -16.58
CA CYS A 187 -7.73 2.42 -15.67
C CYS A 187 -7.45 2.99 -14.25
N VAL A 188 -6.21 3.36 -13.92
CA VAL A 188 -5.80 3.73 -12.55
C VAL A 188 -5.80 5.24 -12.34
N PRO A 189 -6.57 5.78 -11.37
CA PRO A 189 -6.46 7.18 -10.96
C PRO A 189 -5.09 7.54 -10.39
N VAL A 190 -4.38 8.46 -11.06
CA VAL A 190 -3.07 8.94 -10.61
C VAL A 190 -3.14 9.65 -9.25
N PRO A 191 -4.16 10.49 -8.93
CA PRO A 191 -4.29 11.08 -7.59
C PRO A 191 -4.40 10.03 -6.48
N SER A 192 -5.14 8.93 -6.73
CA SER A 192 -5.29 7.83 -5.77
C SER A 192 -3.96 7.13 -5.55
N TRP A 193 -3.28 6.75 -6.64
CA TRP A 193 -1.97 6.09 -6.54
C TRP A 193 -0.94 6.94 -5.79
N VAL A 194 -0.81 8.23 -6.12
CA VAL A 194 0.14 9.13 -5.45
C VAL A 194 -0.23 9.34 -3.99
N SER A 195 -1.49 9.67 -3.68
CA SER A 195 -1.87 10.00 -2.30
C SER A 195 -1.86 8.77 -1.40
N LEU A 196 -2.54 7.70 -1.84
CA LEU A 196 -2.77 6.51 -1.03
C LEU A 196 -1.56 5.59 -0.99
N ALA A 197 -0.91 5.38 -2.13
CA ALA A 197 0.14 4.36 -2.24
C ALA A 197 1.56 4.93 -2.22
N VAL A 198 1.75 6.24 -2.32
CA VAL A 198 3.07 6.86 -2.16
C VAL A 198 3.12 7.70 -0.88
N VAL A 199 2.25 8.71 -0.78
CA VAL A 199 2.32 9.70 0.32
C VAL A 199 1.87 9.11 1.65
N GLY A 200 0.77 8.35 1.71
CA GLY A 200 0.29 7.70 2.94
C GLY A 200 1.35 6.82 3.63
N PRO A 201 1.92 5.83 2.92
CA PRO A 201 3.00 4.98 3.44
C PRO A 201 4.24 5.78 3.85
N ALA A 202 4.61 6.82 3.09
CA ALA A 202 5.69 7.72 3.48
C ALA A 202 5.39 8.46 4.79
N ALA A 203 4.16 8.97 4.96
CA ALA A 203 3.74 9.65 6.18
C ALA A 203 3.77 8.71 7.39
N ILE A 204 3.28 7.48 7.26
CA ILE A 204 3.38 6.45 8.31
C ILE A 204 4.84 6.19 8.65
N ALA A 205 5.69 5.92 7.65
CA ALA A 205 7.11 5.65 7.87
C ALA A 205 7.82 6.82 8.56
N PHE A 206 7.54 8.06 8.14
CA PHE A 206 8.08 9.27 8.75
C PHE A 206 7.70 9.38 10.22
N LEU A 207 6.39 9.29 10.51
CA LEU A 207 5.86 9.44 11.86
C LEU A 207 6.33 8.32 12.80
N VAL A 208 6.35 7.07 12.33
CA VAL A 208 6.89 5.94 13.08
C VAL A 208 8.37 6.18 13.41
N GLN A 209 9.17 6.63 12.45
CA GLN A 209 10.59 6.87 12.67
C GLN A 209 10.85 8.03 13.64
N VAL A 210 10.11 9.13 13.51
CA VAL A 210 10.26 10.30 14.37
C VAL A 210 9.80 9.98 15.80
N LEU A 211 8.68 9.28 15.96
CA LEU A 211 8.07 9.04 17.27
C LEU A 211 8.62 7.81 17.99
N ILE A 212 9.09 6.81 17.26
CA ILE A 212 9.49 5.50 17.81
C ILE A 212 10.92 5.16 17.37
N GLY A 213 11.19 5.12 16.06
CA GLY A 213 12.45 4.62 15.51
C GLY A 213 13.70 5.33 16.05
N ARG A 214 13.69 6.68 16.13
CA ARG A 214 14.80 7.47 16.70
C ARG A 214 15.14 7.07 18.14
N ARG A 215 14.13 6.74 18.95
CA ARG A 215 14.33 6.32 20.35
C ARG A 215 14.98 4.94 20.40
N VAL A 216 14.54 4.03 19.54
CA VAL A 216 15.13 2.69 19.41
C VAL A 216 16.59 2.78 18.96
N THR A 217 16.89 3.59 17.95
CA THR A 217 18.27 3.81 17.49
C THR A 217 19.16 4.44 18.56
N ALA A 218 18.59 5.28 19.43
CA ALA A 218 19.28 5.84 20.59
C ALA A 218 19.40 4.86 21.80
N GLY A 219 18.99 3.60 21.64
CA GLY A 219 19.04 2.59 22.71
C GLY A 219 17.99 2.78 23.81
N THR A 220 17.03 3.69 23.62
CA THR A 220 15.97 3.95 24.60
C THR A 220 14.88 2.88 24.49
N GLN A 221 14.55 2.23 25.60
CA GLN A 221 13.40 1.32 25.64
C GLN A 221 12.09 2.09 25.45
N VAL A 222 11.23 1.57 24.58
CA VAL A 222 9.90 2.13 24.35
C VAL A 222 8.89 1.23 25.05
N SER A 223 8.22 1.76 26.06
CA SER A 223 7.21 1.03 26.83
C SER A 223 5.93 0.78 26.02
N LEU A 224 5.14 -0.22 26.44
CA LEU A 224 3.82 -0.51 25.83
C LEU A 224 2.88 0.69 25.91
N LEU A 225 2.89 1.44 27.03
CA LEU A 225 2.10 2.65 27.20
C LEU A 225 2.49 3.73 26.17
N SER A 226 3.80 3.86 25.87
CA SER A 226 4.28 4.78 24.84
C SER A 226 3.76 4.39 23.45
N LEU A 227 3.69 3.09 23.14
CA LEU A 227 3.10 2.62 21.87
C LEU A 227 1.60 2.86 21.82
N ALA A 228 0.89 2.66 22.93
CA ALA A 228 -0.56 2.74 23.01
C ALA A 228 -1.13 4.10 22.58
N TRP A 229 -0.42 5.21 22.83
CA TRP A 229 -0.86 6.54 22.35
C TRP A 229 -0.19 6.98 21.05
N ARG A 230 1.07 6.56 20.79
CA ARG A 230 1.79 6.93 19.56
C ARG A 230 1.15 6.31 18.33
N VAL A 231 0.71 5.05 18.40
CA VAL A 231 0.10 4.36 17.25
C VAL A 231 -1.20 5.05 16.81
N PRO A 232 -2.18 5.34 17.69
CA PRO A 232 -3.34 6.14 17.32
C PRO A 232 -2.95 7.52 16.76
N LEU A 233 -2.00 8.21 17.39
CA LEU A 233 -1.54 9.51 16.92
C LEU A 233 -0.97 9.44 15.49
N ILE A 234 -0.12 8.44 15.20
CA ILE A 234 0.43 8.20 13.86
C ILE A 234 -0.70 7.98 12.86
N SER A 235 -1.70 7.18 13.25
CA SER A 235 -2.82 6.80 12.38
C SER A 235 -3.75 7.97 12.06
N VAL A 236 -3.84 8.96 12.94
CA VAL A 236 -4.58 10.21 12.71
C VAL A 236 -3.75 11.23 11.92
N LEU A 237 -2.46 11.37 12.25
CA LEU A 237 -1.59 12.34 11.58
C LEU A 237 -1.23 11.94 10.14
N ALA A 238 -1.12 10.65 9.83
CA ALA A 238 -0.76 10.20 8.48
C ALA A 238 -1.79 10.63 7.40
N PRO A 239 -3.10 10.42 7.58
CA PRO A 239 -4.12 10.97 6.69
C PRO A 239 -4.11 12.50 6.60
N VAL A 240 -3.81 13.21 7.70
CA VAL A 240 -3.68 14.67 7.69
C VAL A 240 -2.51 15.11 6.81
N ILE A 241 -1.33 14.50 6.97
CA ILE A 241 -0.16 14.75 6.12
C ILE A 241 -0.49 14.43 4.66
N MET A 242 -1.15 13.29 4.40
CA MET A 242 -1.59 12.92 3.06
C MET A 242 -2.52 13.97 2.46
N GLY A 243 -3.53 14.43 3.20
CA GLY A 243 -4.48 15.45 2.75
C GLY A 243 -3.80 16.79 2.47
N LEU A 244 -2.83 17.20 3.29
CA LEU A 244 -2.04 18.42 3.08
C LEU A 244 -1.20 18.32 1.79
N VAL A 245 -0.55 17.19 1.55
CA VAL A 245 0.25 16.96 0.33
C VAL A 245 -0.64 16.82 -0.90
N ALA A 246 -1.86 16.30 -0.76
CA ALA A 246 -2.84 16.18 -1.85
C ALA A 246 -3.56 17.50 -2.16
N LEU A 247 -3.47 18.52 -1.29
CA LEU A 247 -4.19 19.78 -1.44
C LEU A 247 -3.91 20.49 -2.79
N PRO A 248 -2.66 20.59 -3.28
CA PRO A 248 -2.40 21.17 -4.61
C PRO A 248 -3.11 20.42 -5.74
N THR A 249 -3.19 19.09 -5.66
CA THR A 249 -3.92 18.26 -6.63
C THR A 249 -5.43 18.53 -6.55
N LEU A 250 -5.99 18.62 -5.34
CA LEU A 250 -7.40 18.91 -5.12
C LEU A 250 -7.79 20.31 -5.62
N LEU A 251 -6.96 21.32 -5.35
CA LEU A 251 -7.16 22.69 -5.84
C LEU A 251 -7.05 22.78 -7.37
N SER A 252 -6.30 21.87 -7.98
CA SER A 252 -6.11 21.79 -9.44
C SER A 252 -7.13 20.90 -10.15
N ALA A 253 -8.11 20.30 -9.45
CA ALA A 253 -9.01 19.29 -10.00
C ALA A 253 -9.88 19.76 -11.19
N ARG A 254 -10.01 21.08 -11.40
CA ARG A 254 -10.73 21.67 -12.55
C ARG A 254 -9.83 21.96 -13.75
N HIS A 255 -8.51 21.77 -13.63
CA HIS A 255 -7.51 22.14 -14.64
C HIS A 255 -6.59 20.93 -14.90
N SER A 256 -6.97 20.10 -15.88
CA SER A 256 -6.31 18.82 -16.16
C SER A 256 -4.79 18.95 -16.33
N ALA A 257 -4.32 19.92 -17.12
CA ALA A 257 -2.89 20.15 -17.34
C ALA A 257 -2.12 20.49 -16.05
N THR A 258 -2.66 21.37 -15.22
CA THR A 258 -2.08 21.73 -13.92
C THR A 258 -2.05 20.53 -12.98
N GLN A 259 -3.12 19.73 -12.99
CA GLN A 259 -3.20 18.53 -12.16
C GLN A 259 -2.17 17.47 -12.55
N TYR A 260 -1.97 17.22 -13.85
CA TYR A 260 -0.89 16.37 -14.35
C TYR A 260 0.49 16.90 -13.95
N ALA A 261 0.73 18.20 -14.06
CA ALA A 261 2.01 18.80 -13.68
C ALA A 261 2.30 18.63 -12.17
N VAL A 262 1.32 18.91 -11.30
CA VAL A 262 1.46 18.74 -9.84
C VAL A 262 1.75 17.28 -9.49
N LEU A 263 0.98 16.34 -10.04
CA LEU A 263 1.18 14.91 -9.78
C LEU A 263 2.53 14.41 -10.33
N GLY A 264 2.92 14.87 -11.53
CA GLY A 264 4.20 14.57 -12.13
C GLY A 264 5.38 15.05 -11.30
N VAL A 265 5.30 16.27 -10.75
CA VAL A 265 6.32 16.81 -9.83
C VAL A 265 6.41 15.98 -8.55
N LEU A 266 5.27 15.60 -7.95
CA LEU A 266 5.27 14.74 -6.76
C LEU A 266 5.95 13.40 -7.04
N VAL A 267 5.57 12.71 -8.11
CA VAL A 267 6.19 11.43 -8.52
C VAL A 267 7.68 11.61 -8.80
N ALA A 268 8.07 12.70 -9.47
CA ALA A 268 9.46 13.01 -9.78
C ALA A 268 10.29 13.22 -8.50
N VAL A 269 9.78 13.96 -7.50
CA VAL A 269 10.48 14.17 -6.23
C VAL A 269 10.74 12.85 -5.51
N PHE A 270 9.72 11.99 -5.39
CA PHE A 270 9.89 10.67 -4.76
C PHE A 270 10.90 9.82 -5.52
N THR A 271 10.82 9.79 -6.85
CA THR A 271 11.69 8.97 -7.70
C THR A 271 13.14 9.44 -7.68
N LEU A 272 13.36 10.75 -7.92
CA LEU A 272 14.71 11.34 -8.02
C LEU A 272 15.45 11.35 -6.69
N VAL A 273 14.73 11.29 -5.57
CA VAL A 273 15.35 11.10 -4.24
C VAL A 273 15.56 9.61 -3.96
N ALA A 274 14.51 8.78 -4.09
CA ALA A 274 14.56 7.40 -3.60
C ALA A 274 15.51 6.52 -4.40
N VAL A 275 15.53 6.62 -5.73
CA VAL A 275 16.36 5.76 -6.61
C VAL A 275 17.85 5.88 -6.27
N PRO A 276 18.49 7.07 -6.33
CA PRO A 276 19.92 7.17 -6.03
C PRO A 276 20.23 6.79 -4.58
N VAL A 277 19.37 7.16 -3.64
CA VAL A 277 19.53 6.82 -2.21
C VAL A 277 19.53 5.32 -2.01
N LEU A 278 18.52 4.60 -2.49
CA LEU A 278 18.39 3.16 -2.32
C LEU A 278 19.56 2.41 -2.97
N VAL A 279 20.00 2.83 -4.15
CA VAL A 279 21.14 2.21 -4.84
C VAL A 279 22.44 2.43 -4.05
N GLN A 280 22.71 3.67 -3.61
CA GLN A 280 23.93 3.98 -2.86
C GLN A 280 23.98 3.24 -1.51
N ASP A 281 22.88 3.28 -0.77
CA ASP A 281 22.79 2.71 0.58
C ASP A 281 22.75 1.18 0.56
N TRP A 282 22.15 0.58 -0.47
CA TRP A 282 22.28 -0.85 -0.74
C TRP A 282 23.74 -1.25 -1.01
N ARG A 283 24.46 -0.51 -1.86
CA ARG A 283 25.88 -0.81 -2.17
C ARG A 283 26.75 -0.75 -0.93
N ILE A 284 26.54 0.25 -0.07
CA ILE A 284 27.26 0.38 1.21
C ILE A 284 26.92 -0.80 2.11
N THR A 285 25.64 -1.06 2.34
CA THR A 285 25.17 -2.08 3.27
C THR A 285 25.50 -3.49 2.82
N ARG A 286 25.62 -3.73 1.51
CA ARG A 286 26.12 -5.01 0.97
C ARG A 286 27.56 -5.30 1.40
N ARG A 287 28.40 -4.27 1.59
CA ARG A 287 29.80 -4.43 2.03
C ARG A 287 29.91 -4.58 3.54
N ILE A 288 29.14 -3.81 4.32
CA ILE A 288 29.27 -3.73 5.79
C ILE A 288 28.24 -4.56 6.57
N GLY A 289 27.30 -5.21 5.88
CA GLY A 289 26.17 -5.93 6.47
C GLY A 289 25.03 -5.03 6.96
N THR A 290 23.84 -5.61 7.09
CA THR A 290 22.63 -4.95 7.60
C THR A 290 22.42 -5.21 9.09
N GLN A 291 22.00 -4.17 9.83
CA GLN A 291 21.55 -4.31 11.22
C GLN A 291 20.12 -4.84 11.32
N TYR A 292 19.35 -4.76 10.23
CA TYR A 292 17.93 -5.10 10.20
C TYR A 292 17.64 -6.12 9.10
N PRO A 293 18.18 -7.35 9.20
CA PRO A 293 17.79 -8.42 8.28
C PRO A 293 16.28 -8.67 8.42
N SER A 294 15.59 -8.76 7.28
CA SER A 294 14.15 -9.02 7.26
C SER A 294 13.84 -10.31 6.49
N PRO A 295 13.63 -11.44 7.18
CA PRO A 295 13.14 -12.66 6.56
C PRO A 295 11.74 -12.47 5.95
N TYR A 296 10.94 -11.55 6.52
CA TYR A 296 9.64 -11.16 5.97
C TYR A 296 9.75 -10.70 4.51
N VAL A 297 10.67 -9.76 4.21
CA VAL A 297 10.89 -9.27 2.84
C VAL A 297 11.27 -10.42 1.90
N ARG A 298 12.09 -11.37 2.36
CA ARG A 298 12.53 -12.51 1.53
C ARG A 298 11.39 -13.47 1.23
N VAL A 299 10.56 -13.80 2.22
CA VAL A 299 9.48 -14.77 2.07
C VAL A 299 8.28 -14.13 1.38
N PHE A 300 7.72 -13.07 1.97
CA PHE A 300 6.52 -12.44 1.44
C PHE A 300 6.79 -11.68 0.15
N GLY A 301 7.95 -11.02 0.01
CA GLY A 301 8.29 -10.31 -1.23
C GLY A 301 8.39 -11.25 -2.43
N VAL A 302 9.02 -12.42 -2.27
CA VAL A 302 9.08 -13.45 -3.33
C VAL A 302 7.68 -14.01 -3.61
N LEU A 303 6.91 -14.35 -2.58
CA LEU A 303 5.54 -14.84 -2.73
C LEU A 303 4.65 -13.82 -3.48
N TYR A 304 4.77 -12.53 -3.14
CA TYR A 304 4.08 -11.43 -3.79
C TYR A 304 4.40 -11.38 -5.28
N LEU A 305 5.69 -11.30 -5.63
CA LEU A 305 6.11 -11.20 -7.04
C LEU A 305 5.69 -12.41 -7.85
N LEU A 306 5.90 -13.63 -7.33
CA LEU A 306 5.50 -14.86 -8.02
C LEU A 306 3.99 -14.91 -8.25
N THR A 307 3.19 -14.57 -7.23
CA THR A 307 1.73 -14.56 -7.33
C THR A 307 1.29 -13.56 -8.39
N PHE A 308 1.78 -12.31 -8.33
CA PHE A 308 1.41 -11.30 -9.33
C PHE A 308 1.94 -11.63 -10.72
N THR A 309 3.08 -12.30 -10.87
CA THR A 309 3.53 -12.80 -12.18
C THR A 309 2.52 -13.78 -12.76
N VAL A 310 2.03 -14.75 -11.98
CA VAL A 310 0.98 -15.69 -12.43
C VAL A 310 -0.31 -14.96 -12.80
N LEU A 311 -0.77 -14.03 -11.96
CA LEU A 311 -2.01 -13.28 -12.20
C LEU A 311 -1.91 -12.39 -13.44
N TRP A 312 -0.78 -11.71 -13.65
CA TRP A 312 -0.53 -10.93 -14.87
C TRP A 312 -0.46 -11.84 -16.10
N MET A 313 0.24 -12.98 -16.04
CA MET A 313 0.27 -13.92 -17.17
C MET A 313 -1.12 -14.42 -17.56
N ALA A 314 -2.00 -14.66 -16.60
CA ALA A 314 -3.39 -15.03 -16.86
C ALA A 314 -4.21 -13.91 -17.51
N ALA A 315 -3.92 -12.64 -17.17
CA ALA A 315 -4.62 -11.47 -17.68
C ALA A 315 -4.06 -10.94 -19.02
N LEU A 316 -2.83 -11.30 -19.37
CA LEU A 316 -2.13 -10.80 -20.56
C LEU A 316 -2.85 -11.08 -21.90
N PRO A 317 -3.49 -12.26 -22.13
CA PRO A 317 -4.24 -12.50 -23.36
C PRO A 317 -5.37 -11.48 -23.56
N ASP A 318 -6.19 -11.25 -22.54
CA ASP A 318 -7.29 -10.28 -22.59
C ASP A 318 -6.76 -8.84 -22.69
N PHE A 319 -5.63 -8.54 -22.05
CA PHE A 319 -4.96 -7.25 -22.18
C PHE A 319 -4.50 -7.00 -23.63
N ALA A 320 -3.89 -8.00 -24.27
CA ALA A 320 -3.39 -7.90 -25.64
C ALA A 320 -4.51 -7.83 -26.68
N ALA A 321 -5.66 -8.44 -26.39
CA ALA A 321 -6.86 -8.37 -27.23
C ALA A 321 -7.72 -7.12 -26.98
N ALA A 322 -7.36 -6.29 -25.99
CA ALA A 322 -8.13 -5.11 -25.64
C ALA A 322 -8.12 -4.06 -26.76
N ILE A 323 -9.27 -3.46 -27.02
CA ILE A 323 -9.44 -2.35 -27.96
C ILE A 323 -9.71 -1.09 -27.13
N ASP A 324 -8.95 -0.02 -27.40
CA ASP A 324 -9.05 1.27 -26.69
C ASP A 324 -9.01 1.14 -25.15
N GLY A 325 -8.20 0.18 -24.66
CA GLY A 325 -8.03 -0.06 -23.23
C GLY A 325 -9.18 -0.80 -22.56
N VAL A 326 -10.04 -1.47 -23.33
CA VAL A 326 -11.15 -2.29 -22.81
C VAL A 326 -11.06 -3.71 -23.37
N THR A 327 -11.11 -4.72 -22.49
CA THR A 327 -11.07 -6.14 -22.87
C THR A 327 -12.39 -6.58 -23.53
N GLY A 328 -12.40 -7.77 -24.16
CA GLY A 328 -13.63 -8.38 -24.69
C GLY A 328 -14.71 -8.65 -23.61
N ALA A 329 -14.31 -8.73 -22.33
CA ALA A 329 -15.22 -8.84 -21.19
C ALA A 329 -15.72 -7.47 -20.67
N GLY A 330 -15.42 -6.37 -21.36
CA GLY A 330 -15.81 -5.02 -20.97
C GLY A 330 -15.04 -4.47 -19.76
N THR A 331 -13.90 -5.06 -19.41
CA THR A 331 -13.08 -4.61 -18.28
C THR A 331 -12.00 -3.63 -18.73
N PRO A 332 -11.77 -2.53 -17.99
CA PRO A 332 -10.75 -1.57 -18.37
C PRO A 332 -9.35 -2.11 -18.03
N THR A 333 -8.37 -1.86 -18.89
CA THR A 333 -6.99 -2.33 -18.71
C THR A 333 -6.12 -1.30 -18.01
N GLY A 334 -5.11 -1.76 -17.28
CA GLY A 334 -4.10 -0.90 -16.67
C GLY A 334 -3.06 -0.38 -17.66
N ASN A 335 -1.95 0.14 -17.14
CA ASN A 335 -0.80 0.53 -17.95
C ASN A 335 0.31 -0.51 -17.80
N LEU A 336 0.42 -1.42 -18.77
CA LEU A 336 1.38 -2.52 -18.74
C LEU A 336 2.85 -2.06 -18.64
N PRO A 337 3.32 -1.04 -19.40
CA PRO A 337 4.67 -0.51 -19.21
C PRO A 337 4.94 -0.04 -17.77
N CYS A 338 3.98 0.66 -17.18
CA CYS A 338 4.09 1.15 -15.81
C CYS A 338 4.14 0.00 -14.79
N ALA A 339 3.25 -0.99 -14.94
CA ALA A 339 3.24 -2.18 -14.11
C ALA A 339 4.55 -2.99 -14.24
N ALA A 340 5.10 -3.11 -15.45
CA ALA A 340 6.38 -3.79 -15.69
C ALA A 340 7.56 -3.08 -15.01
N VAL A 341 7.63 -1.75 -15.10
CA VAL A 341 8.63 -0.95 -14.36
C VAL A 341 8.49 -1.16 -12.86
N CYS A 342 7.26 -1.13 -12.35
CA CYS A 342 6.94 -1.39 -10.95
C CYS A 342 7.41 -2.79 -10.49
N PHE A 343 7.16 -3.83 -11.30
CA PHE A 343 7.66 -5.20 -11.08
C PHE A 343 9.18 -5.25 -10.99
N VAL A 344 9.86 -4.63 -11.95
CA VAL A 344 11.33 -4.62 -12.01
C VAL A 344 11.91 -3.94 -10.77
N ILE A 345 11.37 -2.78 -10.39
CA ILE A 345 11.84 -2.05 -9.20
C ILE A 345 11.57 -2.85 -7.92
N ALA A 346 10.36 -3.40 -7.75
CA ALA A 346 10.02 -4.23 -6.60
C ALA A 346 10.93 -5.48 -6.52
N GLY A 347 11.19 -6.14 -7.66
CA GLY A 347 12.13 -7.24 -7.81
C GLY A 347 13.54 -6.87 -7.38
N TYR A 348 14.09 -5.76 -7.87
CA TYR A 348 15.40 -5.27 -7.47
C TYR A 348 15.49 -4.94 -5.97
N CYS A 349 14.44 -4.36 -5.39
CA CYS A 349 14.39 -4.07 -3.96
C CYS A 349 14.43 -5.36 -3.12
N ILE A 350 13.61 -6.34 -3.46
CA ILE A 350 13.52 -7.62 -2.75
C ILE A 350 14.81 -8.42 -2.90
N ALA A 351 15.34 -8.55 -4.13
CA ALA A 351 16.62 -9.20 -4.40
C ALA A 351 17.79 -8.48 -3.71
N GLY A 352 17.74 -7.14 -3.69
CA GLY A 352 18.70 -6.29 -3.00
C GLY A 352 18.77 -6.64 -1.51
N VAL A 353 17.65 -6.73 -0.81
CA VAL A 353 17.58 -7.12 0.61
C VAL A 353 17.98 -8.59 0.81
N ALA A 354 17.59 -9.48 -0.10
CA ALA A 354 17.99 -10.88 -0.05
C ALA A 354 19.52 -11.06 -0.13
N SER A 355 20.21 -10.19 -0.87
CA SER A 355 21.67 -10.20 -0.99
C SER A 355 22.44 -9.67 0.22
N LEU A 356 21.77 -9.03 1.19
CA LEU A 356 22.41 -8.46 2.37
C LEU A 356 22.73 -9.55 3.41
N ARG A 357 23.91 -9.46 4.00
CA ARG A 357 24.33 -10.29 5.14
C ARG A 357 24.05 -9.56 6.46
N PRO A 358 23.66 -10.25 7.55
CA PRO A 358 23.61 -9.64 8.87
C PRO A 358 24.98 -9.04 9.23
N ARG A 359 24.98 -7.86 9.85
CA ARG A 359 26.19 -7.27 10.40
C ARG A 359 26.59 -8.09 11.63
N THR A 360 27.78 -8.71 11.58
CA THR A 360 28.40 -9.30 12.78
C THR A 360 28.71 -8.17 13.75
N ALA A 361 28.32 -8.31 15.01
CA ALA A 361 28.78 -7.40 16.05
C ALA A 361 30.31 -7.46 16.05
N SER A 362 30.96 -6.31 15.89
CA SER A 362 32.39 -6.21 16.20
C SER A 362 32.58 -6.73 17.63
N GLU A 363 33.54 -7.62 17.85
CA GLU A 363 34.02 -7.89 19.22
C GLU A 363 34.29 -6.54 19.91
N PRO A 364 33.99 -6.42 21.22
CA PRO A 364 34.38 -5.23 21.95
C PRO A 364 35.86 -5.01 21.71
N GLN A 365 36.22 -3.79 21.35
CA GLN A 365 37.60 -3.36 21.24
C GLN A 365 38.21 -3.43 22.65
N GLU A 366 38.62 -4.63 23.07
CA GLU A 366 39.42 -4.87 24.26
C GLU A 366 40.73 -4.12 24.08
N ALA A 367 40.97 -3.20 25.02
CA ALA A 367 42.28 -2.76 25.47
C ALA A 367 43.32 -2.45 24.36
N LEU A 368 43.33 -1.20 23.92
CA LEU A 368 44.60 -0.51 23.75
C LEU A 368 44.75 0.41 24.96
N ALA A 369 45.58 -0.10 25.88
CA ALA A 369 46.09 0.57 27.07
C ALA A 369 46.86 1.86 26.75
#